data_AF-A0A495RRZ7-F1
#
_entry.id   AF-A0A495RRZ7-F1
#
_cell.length_a   1.000
_cell.length_b   1.000
_cell.length_c   1.000
_cell.angle_alpha   90.00
_cell.angle_beta   90.00
_cell.angle_gamma   90.00
#
_symmetry.space_group_name_H-M   'P 1'
#
loop_
_entity.id
_entity.type
_entity.pdbx_description
1 polymer ?
#
loop_
_entity_poly.entity_id
_entity_poly.type
_entity_poly.pdbx_seq_one_letter_code
_entity_poly.pdbx_strand_id
1 'polypeptide(L)'
;MDDGSWLAAVIFPPVILIAGICGVIILIGLLFAFNQIVGLMISGMLARFRAAKISQLRETSGSRSDRSRRYPESVTDSPEAWRAIIAALRDDDVRAVLGETASAPLSPRRRARAQKRLQALGLLDVDVDGIRFDDAPLRALLATAPRPQGPERFLDRDGRIDRYPSQAGERASLLRFVSERALSPGAIMDEREVNERLEPYAPNGDVAVLRRYLVDHGILERTRSGSEYTLARE
;
A
#
# COMPACT_ATOMS: atom_id res chain seq x y z
N MET A 1 -42.00 83.51 11.51
CA MET A 1 -42.02 83.09 10.11
C MET A 1 -40.58 82.79 9.79
N ASP A 2 -40.17 81.57 10.13
CA ASP A 2 -38.82 81.03 10.05
C ASP A 2 -38.94 79.65 9.41
N ASP A 3 -38.83 79.62 8.08
CA ASP A 3 -38.87 78.40 7.27
C ASP A 3 -37.62 78.46 6.36
N GLY A 4 -36.83 77.42 6.10
CA GLY A 4 -36.82 76.05 6.59
C GLY A 4 -35.43 75.49 6.30
N SER A 5 -34.76 75.01 7.33
CA SER A 5 -33.42 74.41 7.26
C SER A 5 -33.51 72.92 7.55
N TRP A 6 -34.11 72.15 6.64
CA TRP A 6 -34.05 70.68 6.62
C TRP A 6 -34.20 70.24 5.16
N LEU A 7 -33.51 69.17 4.74
CA LEU A 7 -33.47 68.53 3.40
C LEU A 7 -32.16 68.69 2.58
N ALA A 8 -31.00 68.48 3.21
CA ALA A 8 -29.77 68.12 2.47
C ALA A 8 -29.06 66.92 3.12
N ALA A 9 -29.82 65.91 3.52
CA ALA A 9 -29.30 64.61 3.89
C ALA A 9 -30.04 63.53 3.11
N VAL A 10 -29.28 62.54 2.64
CA VAL A 10 -29.72 61.29 2.01
C VAL A 10 -29.99 61.39 0.49
N ILE A 11 -29.01 60.97 -0.32
CA ILE A 11 -29.07 60.08 -1.50
C ILE A 11 -27.66 60.12 -2.14
N PHE A 12 -26.66 59.46 -1.55
CA PHE A 12 -25.37 59.20 -2.22
C PHE A 12 -24.54 57.99 -1.71
N PRO A 13 -25.12 56.83 -1.34
CA PRO A 13 -24.32 55.60 -1.18
C PRO A 13 -24.44 54.47 -2.23
N PRO A 14 -25.49 54.29 -3.07
CA PRO A 14 -25.62 53.06 -3.86
C PRO A 14 -24.74 53.00 -5.12
N VAL A 15 -24.42 54.14 -5.74
CA VAL A 15 -23.73 54.17 -7.06
C VAL A 15 -22.24 53.82 -6.94
N ILE A 16 -21.57 54.26 -5.86
CA ILE A 16 -20.15 53.97 -5.61
C ILE A 16 -19.95 52.48 -5.27
N LEU A 17 -20.91 51.86 -4.58
CA LEU A 17 -20.88 50.44 -4.23
C LEU A 17 -20.98 49.55 -5.50
N ILE A 18 -21.87 49.90 -6.44
CA ILE A 18 -22.06 49.14 -7.68
C ILE A 18 -20.84 49.25 -8.59
N ALA A 19 -20.24 50.45 -8.71
CA ALA A 19 -19.02 50.65 -9.50
C ALA A 19 -17.82 49.85 -8.94
N GLY A 20 -17.68 49.78 -7.61
CA GLY A 20 -16.65 48.97 -6.96
C GLY A 20 -16.83 47.46 -7.21
N ILE A 21 -18.06 46.97 -7.14
CA ILE A 21 -18.38 45.54 -7.40
C ILE A 21 -18.09 45.17 -8.86
N CYS A 22 -18.45 46.03 -9.83
CA CYS A 22 -18.12 45.80 -11.24
C CYS A 22 -16.61 45.73 -11.50
N GLY A 23 -15.81 46.58 -10.84
CA GLY A 23 -14.35 46.55 -10.97
C GLY A 23 -13.74 45.24 -10.49
N VAL A 24 -14.21 44.71 -9.36
CA VAL A 24 -13.73 43.43 -8.80
C VAL A 24 -14.08 42.25 -9.71
N ILE A 25 -15.29 42.22 -10.29
CA ILE A 25 -15.72 41.16 -11.21
C ILE A 25 -14.84 41.14 -12.47
N ILE A 26 -14.52 42.32 -13.03
CA ILE A 26 -13.65 42.44 -14.21
C ILE A 26 -12.23 41.94 -13.89
N LEU A 27 -11.69 42.29 -12.72
CA LEU A 27 -10.36 41.85 -12.28
C LEU A 27 -10.28 40.32 -12.10
N ILE A 28 -11.31 39.72 -11.51
CA ILE A 28 -11.41 38.25 -11.35
C ILE A 28 -11.50 37.55 -12.71
N GLY A 29 -12.29 38.10 -13.64
CA GLY A 29 -12.39 37.57 -15.01
C GLY A 29 -11.06 37.62 -15.77
N LEU A 30 -10.31 38.71 -15.63
CA LEU A 30 -8.97 38.87 -16.21
C LEU A 30 -7.96 37.88 -15.61
N LEU A 31 -8.00 37.66 -14.29
CA LEU A 31 -7.12 36.71 -13.61
C LEU A 31 -7.40 35.26 -14.05
N PHE A 32 -8.68 34.91 -14.22
CA PHE A 32 -9.08 33.59 -14.71
C PHE A 32 -8.66 33.37 -16.17
N ALA A 33 -8.84 34.37 -17.04
CA ALA A 33 -8.40 34.32 -18.43
C ALA A 33 -6.86 34.20 -18.53
N PHE A 34 -6.12 34.94 -17.70
CA PHE A 34 -4.67 34.85 -17.62
C PHE A 34 -4.21 33.44 -17.20
N ASN A 35 -4.82 32.86 -16.17
CA ASN A 35 -4.50 31.51 -15.71
C ASN A 35 -4.81 30.43 -16.77
N GLN A 36 -5.89 30.59 -17.54
CA GLN A 36 -6.21 29.71 -18.67
C GLN A 36 -5.16 29.78 -19.79
N ILE A 37 -4.70 30.98 -20.13
CA ILE A 37 -3.67 31.19 -21.17
C ILE A 37 -2.34 30.56 -20.74
N VAL A 38 -1.94 30.75 -19.48
CA VAL A 38 -0.71 30.13 -18.93
C VAL A 38 -0.82 28.60 -18.94
N GLY A 39 -1.98 28.04 -18.55
CA GLY A 39 -2.23 26.59 -18.61
C GLY A 39 -2.15 26.01 -20.03
N LEU A 40 -2.69 26.72 -21.02
CA LEU A 40 -2.59 26.36 -22.44
C LEU A 40 -1.14 26.39 -22.95
N MET A 41 -0.35 27.38 -22.54
CA MET A 41 1.06 27.52 -22.90
C MET A 41 1.92 26.39 -22.32
N ILE A 42 1.73 26.05 -21.03
CA ILE A 42 2.46 24.95 -20.37
C ILE A 42 2.09 23.59 -21.00
N SER A 43 0.81 23.37 -21.30
CA SER A 43 0.32 22.17 -21.99
C SER A 43 0.91 22.03 -23.40
N GLY A 44 0.97 23.13 -24.16
CA GLY A 44 1.60 23.16 -25.48
C GLY A 44 3.10 22.88 -25.43
N MET A 45 3.81 23.42 -24.43
CA MET A 45 5.24 23.19 -24.24
C MET A 45 5.54 21.72 -23.88
N LEU A 46 4.74 21.12 -22.99
CA LEU A 46 4.83 19.69 -22.62
C LEU A 46 4.49 18.77 -23.81
N ALA A 47 3.53 19.15 -24.66
CA ALA A 47 3.21 18.39 -25.87
C ALA A 47 4.37 18.36 -26.89
N ARG A 48 5.10 19.49 -27.03
CA ARG A 48 6.29 19.56 -27.90
C ARG A 48 7.46 18.76 -27.34
N PHE A 49 7.67 18.78 -26.02
CA PHE A 49 8.63 17.91 -25.35
C PHE A 49 8.30 16.42 -25.54
N ARG A 50 7.01 16.06 -25.49
CA ARG A 50 6.52 14.69 -25.72
C ARG A 50 6.80 14.21 -27.15
N ALA A 51 6.61 15.07 -28.16
CA ALA A 51 6.93 14.74 -29.55
C ALA A 51 8.44 14.52 -29.77
N ALA A 52 9.28 15.37 -29.16
CA ALA A 52 10.74 15.23 -29.23
C ALA A 52 11.26 13.95 -28.55
N LYS A 53 10.72 13.61 -27.36
CA LYS A 53 11.12 12.41 -26.61
C LYS A 53 10.67 11.11 -27.27
N ILE A 54 9.49 11.09 -27.90
CA ILE A 54 9.00 9.93 -28.67
C ILE A 54 9.87 9.70 -29.92
N SER A 55 10.34 10.76 -30.59
CA SER A 55 11.28 10.62 -31.73
C SER A 55 12.61 10.01 -31.30
N GLN A 56 13.19 10.50 -30.20
CA GLN A 56 14.45 10.01 -29.63
C GLN A 56 14.35 8.53 -29.20
N LEU A 57 13.25 8.14 -28.55
CA LEU A 57 13.03 6.73 -28.17
C LEU A 57 12.85 5.82 -29.39
N ARG A 58 12.24 6.31 -30.47
CA ARG A 58 12.03 5.54 -31.70
C ARG A 58 13.33 5.30 -32.47
N GLU A 59 14.27 6.25 -32.44
CA GLU A 59 15.62 6.11 -33.00
C GLU A 59 16.47 5.09 -32.22
N THR A 60 16.35 5.04 -30.89
CA THR A 60 17.06 4.04 -30.06
C THR A 60 16.45 2.64 -30.07
N SER A 61 15.17 2.51 -30.41
CA SER A 61 14.42 1.24 -30.33
C SER A 61 14.44 0.42 -31.63
N GLY A 62 15.08 0.90 -32.70
CA GLY A 62 15.11 0.26 -34.01
C GLY A 62 15.97 -1.02 -34.14
N SER A 63 16.62 -1.51 -33.07
CA SER A 63 17.60 -2.61 -33.19
C SER A 63 17.59 -3.63 -32.05
N ARG A 64 16.42 -4.04 -31.53
CA ARG A 64 16.38 -5.21 -30.63
C ARG A 64 15.03 -5.94 -30.69
N SER A 65 14.89 -6.77 -31.71
CA SER A 65 13.90 -7.85 -31.73
C SER A 65 14.30 -8.93 -30.72
N ASP A 66 13.93 -8.77 -29.46
CA ASP A 66 13.98 -9.86 -28.48
C ASP A 66 12.56 -10.35 -28.19
N ARG A 67 12.24 -11.47 -28.82
CA ARG A 67 10.93 -12.14 -28.85
C ARG A 67 10.79 -13.15 -27.70
N SER A 68 11.33 -12.86 -26.52
CA SER A 68 11.35 -13.83 -25.42
C SER A 68 10.99 -13.28 -24.04
N ARG A 69 10.09 -12.28 -23.96
CA ARG A 69 9.42 -11.97 -22.68
C ARG A 69 8.42 -13.07 -22.33
N ARG A 70 8.96 -14.13 -21.71
CA ARG A 70 8.25 -15.06 -20.84
C ARG A 70 7.47 -14.21 -19.82
N TYR A 71 6.14 -14.16 -19.95
CA TYR A 71 5.31 -13.65 -18.88
C TYR A 71 5.51 -14.58 -17.68
N PRO A 72 5.99 -14.09 -16.52
CA PRO A 72 5.96 -14.91 -15.32
C PRO A 72 4.51 -15.33 -15.08
N GLU A 73 4.31 -16.59 -14.69
CA GLU A 73 3.07 -17.10 -14.10
C GLU A 73 2.40 -16.00 -13.27
N SER A 74 1.09 -15.83 -13.47
CA SER A 74 0.32 -14.64 -13.08
C SER A 74 0.80 -14.09 -11.73
N VAL A 75 1.58 -13.01 -11.80
CA VAL A 75 2.09 -12.29 -10.62
C VAL A 75 0.89 -12.01 -9.71
N THR A 76 -0.26 -11.69 -10.31
CA THR A 76 -1.55 -11.41 -9.67
C THR A 76 -2.15 -12.49 -8.76
N ASP A 77 -1.77 -13.77 -8.85
CA ASP A 77 -2.32 -14.82 -7.98
C ASP A 77 -1.60 -14.96 -6.63
N SER A 78 -0.44 -14.31 -6.45
CA SER A 78 0.29 -14.34 -5.18
C SER A 78 -0.18 -13.21 -4.24
N PRO A 79 -0.44 -13.49 -2.94
CA PRO A 79 -0.73 -12.47 -1.94
C PRO A 79 0.35 -11.37 -1.83
N GLU A 80 1.57 -11.64 -2.28
CA GLU A 80 2.69 -10.70 -2.25
C GLU A 80 2.68 -9.73 -3.44
N ALA A 81 2.21 -10.18 -4.60
CA ALA A 81 2.20 -9.36 -5.80
C ALA A 81 1.18 -8.23 -5.79
N TRP A 82 -0.06 -8.49 -5.35
CA TRP A 82 -1.03 -7.40 -5.25
C TRP A 82 -0.55 -6.35 -4.24
N ARG A 83 0.14 -6.76 -3.17
CA ARG A 83 0.78 -5.84 -2.22
C ARG A 83 1.92 -5.06 -2.87
N ALA A 84 2.77 -5.70 -3.66
CA ALA A 84 3.82 -5.03 -4.42
C ALA A 84 3.24 -4.00 -5.40
N ILE A 85 2.13 -4.31 -6.07
CA ILE A 85 1.41 -3.38 -6.95
C ILE A 85 0.89 -2.18 -6.15
N ILE A 86 0.20 -2.41 -5.03
CA ILE A 86 -0.32 -1.32 -4.18
C ILE A 86 0.82 -0.47 -3.60
N ALA A 87 1.94 -1.09 -3.21
CA ALA A 87 3.13 -0.39 -2.74
C ALA A 87 3.73 0.49 -3.84
N ALA A 88 3.86 -0.03 -5.07
CA ALA A 88 4.36 0.73 -6.21
C ALA A 88 3.47 1.93 -6.55
N LEU A 89 2.14 1.81 -6.43
CA LEU A 89 1.21 2.92 -6.67
C LEU A 89 1.35 4.09 -5.66
N ARG A 90 2.06 3.90 -4.55
CA ARG A 90 2.38 4.99 -3.61
C ARG A 90 3.56 5.84 -4.04
N ASP A 91 4.39 5.34 -4.95
CA ASP A 91 5.50 6.09 -5.56
C ASP A 91 4.96 7.08 -6.61
N ASP A 92 5.42 8.34 -6.53
CA ASP A 92 4.95 9.40 -7.42
C ASP A 92 5.48 9.25 -8.86
N ASP A 93 6.72 8.77 -9.02
CA ASP A 93 7.33 8.53 -10.33
C ASP A 93 6.60 7.38 -11.04
N VAL A 94 6.24 6.33 -10.29
CA VAL A 94 5.44 5.21 -10.82
C VAL A 94 4.07 5.71 -11.28
N ARG A 95 3.39 6.55 -10.50
CA ARG A 95 2.10 7.13 -10.89
C ARG A 95 2.23 8.05 -12.10
N ALA A 96 3.32 8.82 -12.20
CA ALA A 96 3.59 9.68 -13.34
C ALA A 96 3.71 8.84 -14.62
N VAL A 97 4.55 7.80 -14.60
CA VAL A 97 4.70 6.86 -15.73
C VAL A 97 3.38 6.16 -16.04
N LEU A 98 2.61 5.72 -15.03
CA LEU A 98 1.30 5.11 -15.25
C LEU A 98 0.32 6.08 -15.93
N GLY A 99 0.36 7.38 -15.56
CA GLY A 99 -0.43 8.42 -16.20
C GLY A 99 -0.14 8.60 -17.69
N GLU A 100 1.10 8.32 -18.13
CA GLU A 100 1.49 8.37 -19.54
C GLU A 100 0.86 7.25 -20.38
N THR A 101 0.44 6.15 -19.74
CA THR A 101 -0.10 4.95 -20.42
C THR A 101 -1.54 5.11 -20.91
N ALA A 102 -2.20 6.24 -20.64
CA ALA A 102 -3.56 6.50 -21.10
C ALA A 102 -3.63 6.49 -22.63
N SER A 103 -4.46 5.59 -23.19
CA SER A 103 -4.54 5.37 -24.65
C SER A 103 -5.05 6.57 -25.45
N ALA A 104 -5.75 7.51 -24.80
CA ALA A 104 -6.24 8.73 -25.44
C ALA A 104 -6.32 9.89 -24.42
N PRO A 105 -6.20 11.15 -24.87
CA PRO A 105 -6.44 12.31 -24.03
C PRO A 105 -7.84 12.29 -23.39
N LEU A 106 -7.93 12.69 -22.12
CA LEU A 106 -9.19 12.75 -21.40
C LEU A 106 -9.99 14.00 -21.78
N SER A 107 -11.25 13.82 -22.20
CA SER A 107 -12.18 14.95 -22.30
C SER A 107 -12.50 15.51 -20.89
N PRO A 108 -12.90 16.80 -20.77
CA PRO A 108 -13.20 17.42 -19.48
C PRO A 108 -14.24 16.64 -18.65
N ARG A 109 -15.29 16.13 -19.30
CA ARG A 109 -16.34 15.33 -18.65
C ARG A 109 -15.81 13.98 -18.12
N ARG A 110 -14.93 13.30 -18.88
CA ARG A 110 -14.31 12.04 -18.43
C ARG A 110 -13.35 12.28 -17.28
N ARG A 111 -12.59 13.38 -17.33
CA ARG A 111 -11.71 13.81 -16.24
C ARG A 111 -12.48 14.05 -14.95
N ALA A 112 -13.56 14.84 -15.00
CA ALA A 112 -14.39 15.11 -13.82
C ALA A 112 -15.01 13.84 -13.22
N ARG A 113 -15.45 12.89 -14.06
CA ARG A 113 -15.97 11.60 -13.58
C ARG A 113 -14.89 10.76 -12.91
N ALA A 114 -13.69 10.69 -13.49
CA ALA A 114 -12.57 9.96 -12.91
C ALA A 114 -12.13 10.58 -11.57
N GLN A 115 -12.07 11.90 -11.48
CA GLN A 115 -11.77 12.62 -10.24
C GLN A 115 -12.77 12.29 -9.13
N LYS A 116 -14.08 12.41 -9.40
CA LYS A 116 -15.12 12.05 -8.43
C LYS A 116 -14.99 10.60 -7.93
N ARG A 117 -14.64 9.67 -8.82
CA ARG A 117 -14.43 8.26 -8.45
C ARG A 117 -13.23 8.10 -7.52
N LEU A 118 -12.13 8.79 -7.79
CA LEU A 118 -10.93 8.72 -6.95
C LEU A 118 -11.14 9.40 -5.59
N GLN A 119 -11.88 10.53 -5.55
CA GLN A 119 -12.30 11.16 -4.30
C GLN A 119 -13.18 10.25 -3.45
N ALA A 120 -14.16 9.57 -4.06
CA ALA A 120 -15.01 8.61 -3.36
C ALA A 120 -14.24 7.43 -2.77
N LEU A 121 -13.05 7.11 -3.33
CA LEU A 121 -12.12 6.11 -2.81
C LEU A 121 -11.11 6.68 -1.81
N GLY A 122 -11.14 7.99 -1.54
CA GLY A 122 -10.18 8.69 -0.68
C GLY A 122 -8.77 8.80 -1.27
N LEU A 123 -8.59 8.57 -2.57
CA LEU A 123 -7.27 8.62 -3.23
C LEU A 123 -6.91 9.99 -3.79
N LEU A 124 -7.85 10.93 -3.74
CA LEU A 124 -7.66 12.31 -4.14
C LEU A 124 -8.20 13.25 -3.08
N ASP A 125 -7.35 14.21 -2.73
CA ASP A 125 -7.66 15.38 -1.96
C ASP A 125 -7.74 16.57 -2.94
N VAL A 126 -8.83 17.33 -2.88
CA VAL A 126 -9.06 18.47 -3.77
C VAL A 126 -9.34 19.68 -2.90
N ASP A 127 -8.42 20.62 -2.92
CA ASP A 127 -8.48 21.86 -2.17
C ASP A 127 -8.33 23.07 -3.12
N VAL A 128 -8.41 24.28 -2.57
CA VAL A 128 -8.23 25.55 -3.29
C VAL A 128 -6.89 25.64 -4.02
N ASP A 129 -5.87 24.96 -3.51
CA ASP A 129 -4.50 24.92 -4.07
C ASP A 129 -4.34 23.88 -5.20
N GLY A 130 -5.35 23.02 -5.43
CA GLY A 130 -5.36 22.06 -6.54
C GLY A 130 -5.72 20.64 -6.12
N ILE A 131 -5.19 19.67 -6.88
CA ILE A 131 -5.49 18.24 -6.71
C ILE A 131 -4.24 17.54 -6.20
N ARG A 132 -4.36 16.84 -5.09
CA ARG A 132 -3.29 16.06 -4.46
C ARG A 132 -3.69 14.59 -4.36
N PHE A 133 -2.72 13.69 -4.54
CA PHE A 133 -2.92 12.27 -4.28
C PHE A 133 -2.85 12.00 -2.78
N ASP A 134 -3.82 11.24 -2.25
CA ASP A 134 -3.81 10.78 -0.86
C ASP A 134 -3.48 9.27 -0.82
N ASP A 135 -2.33 8.94 -0.22
CA ASP A 135 -1.86 7.56 -0.12
C ASP A 135 -2.38 6.82 1.13
N ALA A 136 -3.14 7.50 2.01
CA ALA A 136 -3.61 6.92 3.27
C ALA A 136 -4.46 5.65 3.08
N PRO A 137 -5.40 5.56 2.13
CA PRO A 137 -6.16 4.33 1.89
C PRO A 137 -5.25 3.17 1.44
N LEU A 138 -4.26 3.43 0.59
CA LEU A 138 -3.31 2.41 0.13
C LEU A 138 -2.43 1.90 1.26
N ARG A 139 -2.00 2.81 2.15
CA ARG A 139 -1.24 2.47 3.35
C ARG A 139 -2.04 1.59 4.30
N ALA A 140 -3.32 1.90 4.50
CA ALA A 140 -4.23 1.09 5.31
C ALA A 140 -4.38 -0.32 4.74
N LEU A 141 -4.53 -0.46 3.41
CA LEU A 141 -4.61 -1.76 2.73
C LEU A 141 -3.34 -2.61 2.86
N LEU A 142 -2.17 -1.98 2.95
CA LEU A 142 -0.90 -2.68 3.17
C LEU A 142 -0.71 -3.07 4.65
N ALA A 143 -1.29 -2.30 5.57
CA ALA A 143 -1.23 -2.57 7.00
C ALA A 143 -2.13 -3.75 7.44
N THR A 144 -3.09 -4.17 6.61
CA THR A 144 -4.03 -5.27 6.92
C THR A 144 -3.43 -6.67 6.91
N ALA A 145 -2.11 -6.83 6.71
CA ALA A 145 -1.46 -8.10 7.02
C ALA A 145 -1.24 -8.17 8.54
N PRO A 146 -1.86 -9.11 9.28
CA PRO A 146 -1.48 -9.31 10.66
C PRO A 146 0.00 -9.68 10.67
N ARG A 147 0.86 -8.78 11.15
CA ARG A 147 2.22 -9.17 11.51
C ARG A 147 2.05 -10.22 12.60
N PRO A 148 2.54 -11.46 12.42
CA PRO A 148 2.43 -12.45 13.47
C PRO A 148 3.14 -11.89 14.71
N GLN A 149 2.36 -11.61 15.76
CA GLN A 149 2.89 -11.04 17.01
C GLN A 149 3.36 -12.16 17.96
N GLY A 150 3.03 -13.41 17.66
CA GLY A 150 3.36 -14.60 18.44
C GLY A 150 4.45 -15.47 17.81
N PRO A 151 4.50 -16.76 18.21
CA PRO A 151 5.40 -17.79 17.68
C PRO A 151 5.49 -17.88 16.15
N GLU A 152 4.40 -17.56 15.45
CA GLU A 152 4.25 -17.76 14.01
C GLU A 152 5.25 -16.93 13.19
N ARG A 153 5.82 -15.86 13.76
CA ARG A 153 6.86 -15.04 13.10
C ARG A 153 8.21 -15.74 12.93
N PHE A 154 8.38 -16.88 13.60
CA PHE A 154 9.55 -17.74 13.53
C PHE A 154 9.34 -18.94 12.61
N LEU A 155 8.16 -19.01 11.97
CA LEU A 155 7.85 -20.04 11.01
C LEU A 155 8.04 -19.50 9.59
N ASP A 156 8.38 -20.39 8.67
CA ASP A 156 8.34 -20.11 7.25
C ASP A 156 6.91 -20.15 6.71
N ARG A 157 6.78 -19.93 5.41
CA ARG A 157 5.49 -19.95 4.68
C ARG A 157 4.78 -21.31 4.73
N ASP A 158 5.50 -22.40 4.97
CA ASP A 158 4.99 -23.76 5.01
C ASP A 158 4.69 -24.22 6.46
N GLY A 159 4.94 -23.34 7.45
CA GLY A 159 4.69 -23.59 8.87
C GLY A 159 5.84 -24.30 9.59
N ARG A 160 7.00 -24.48 8.93
CA ARG A 160 8.21 -25.05 9.54
C ARG A 160 8.95 -23.99 10.33
N ILE A 161 9.73 -24.41 11.32
CA ILE A 161 10.60 -23.49 12.04
C ILE A 161 11.68 -22.96 11.09
N ASP A 162 11.64 -21.66 10.79
CA ASP A 162 12.65 -20.94 10.01
C ASP A 162 13.87 -20.64 10.89
N ARG A 163 13.63 -20.14 12.10
CA ARG A 163 14.68 -19.78 13.06
C ARG A 163 14.24 -19.93 14.50
N TYR A 164 15.17 -20.34 15.36
CA TYR A 164 14.94 -20.31 16.80
C TYR A 164 15.24 -18.92 17.37
N PRO A 165 14.32 -18.33 18.16
CA PRO A 165 14.60 -17.07 18.85
C PRO A 165 15.73 -17.24 19.87
N SER A 166 16.50 -16.16 20.07
CA SER A 166 17.56 -16.10 21.06
C SER A 166 17.01 -15.89 22.48
N GLN A 167 15.89 -15.19 22.62
CA GLN A 167 15.23 -14.99 23.91
C GLN A 167 14.57 -16.28 24.39
N ALA A 168 14.90 -16.70 25.61
CA ALA A 168 14.44 -17.98 26.17
C ALA A 168 12.91 -18.09 26.25
N GLY A 169 12.22 -17.01 26.65
CA GLY A 169 10.75 -16.99 26.72
C GLY A 169 10.09 -17.20 25.36
N GLU A 170 10.55 -16.49 24.33
CA GLU A 170 10.04 -16.65 22.97
C GLU A 170 10.34 -18.04 22.39
N ARG A 171 11.49 -18.61 22.75
CA ARG A 171 11.85 -19.98 22.35
C ARG A 171 10.92 -21.00 22.97
N ALA A 172 10.66 -20.87 24.27
CA ALA A 172 9.71 -21.73 24.96
C ALA A 172 8.29 -21.59 24.36
N SER A 173 7.85 -20.36 24.05
CA SER A 173 6.56 -20.12 23.38
C SER A 173 6.49 -20.76 22.00
N LEU A 174 7.55 -20.66 21.20
CA LEU A 174 7.63 -21.31 19.88
C LEU A 174 7.54 -22.84 19.99
N LEU A 175 8.32 -23.43 20.89
CA LEU A 175 8.36 -24.87 21.08
C LEU A 175 7.01 -25.39 21.58
N ARG A 176 6.35 -24.66 22.51
CA ARG A 176 5.00 -25.01 22.99
C ARG A 176 3.99 -24.97 21.85
N PHE A 177 4.00 -23.89 21.07
CA PHE A 177 3.13 -23.73 19.90
C PHE A 177 3.27 -24.89 18.90
N VAL A 178 4.50 -25.31 18.60
CA VAL A 178 4.74 -26.46 17.70
C VAL A 178 4.25 -27.76 18.34
N SER A 179 4.53 -27.97 19.63
CA SER A 179 4.14 -29.18 20.34
C SER A 179 2.61 -29.37 20.41
N GLU A 180 1.86 -28.29 20.63
CA GLU A 180 0.39 -28.31 20.70
C GLU A 180 -0.25 -28.69 19.35
N ARG A 181 0.43 -28.38 18.24
CA ARG A 181 -0.06 -28.66 16.89
C ARG A 181 0.38 -30.03 16.38
N ALA A 182 1.53 -30.51 16.82
CA ALA A 182 2.12 -31.77 16.37
C ALA A 182 1.68 -32.96 17.23
N LEU A 183 1.48 -32.76 18.53
CA LEU A 183 1.38 -33.83 19.52
C LEU A 183 0.04 -33.80 20.25
N SER A 184 -0.37 -34.96 20.75
CA SER A 184 -1.63 -35.12 21.48
C SER A 184 -1.37 -35.29 22.98
N PRO A 185 -2.02 -34.51 23.86
CA PRO A 185 -1.89 -34.69 25.31
C PRO A 185 -2.23 -36.11 25.76
N GLY A 186 -1.44 -36.65 26.69
CA GLY A 186 -1.65 -37.98 27.26
C GLY A 186 -1.26 -39.16 26.34
N ALA A 187 -0.81 -38.90 25.11
CA ALA A 187 -0.26 -39.95 24.26
C ALA A 187 1.11 -40.43 24.78
N ILE A 188 1.31 -41.74 24.75
CA ILE A 188 2.63 -42.38 24.88
C ILE A 188 3.05 -42.72 23.46
N MET A 189 4.16 -42.15 23.01
CA MET A 189 4.65 -42.26 21.64
C MET A 189 6.05 -42.83 21.66
N ASP A 190 6.38 -43.69 20.70
CA ASP A 190 7.78 -44.08 20.49
C ASP A 190 8.54 -42.97 19.73
N GLU A 191 9.86 -43.13 19.59
CA GLU A 191 10.69 -42.13 18.89
C GLU A 191 10.27 -41.94 17.43
N ARG A 192 9.85 -43.01 16.75
CA ARG A 192 9.47 -42.96 15.34
C ARG A 192 8.20 -42.14 15.18
N GLU A 193 7.20 -42.39 16.01
CA GLU A 193 5.93 -41.66 16.01
C GLU A 193 6.13 -40.18 16.35
N VAL A 194 6.99 -39.86 17.32
CA VAL A 194 7.34 -38.45 17.61
C VAL A 194 8.01 -37.79 16.40
N ASN A 195 8.94 -38.48 15.75
CA ASN A 195 9.61 -37.94 14.58
C ASN A 195 8.63 -37.69 13.44
N GLU A 196 7.77 -38.66 13.11
CA GLU A 196 6.75 -38.54 12.06
C GLU A 196 5.81 -37.34 12.32
N ARG A 197 5.41 -37.11 13.57
CA ARG A 197 4.52 -35.99 13.95
C ARG A 197 5.22 -34.63 13.91
N LEU A 198 6.52 -34.57 14.23
CA LEU A 198 7.30 -33.34 14.28
C LEU A 198 7.94 -32.94 12.94
N GLU A 199 8.12 -33.88 12.03
CA GLU A 199 8.75 -33.66 10.71
C GLU A 199 8.17 -32.47 9.92
N PRO A 200 6.84 -32.24 9.89
CA PRO A 200 6.26 -31.08 9.19
C PRO A 200 6.70 -29.72 9.74
N TYR A 201 7.24 -29.67 10.97
CA TYR A 201 7.65 -28.45 11.66
C TYR A 201 9.17 -28.31 11.76
N ALA A 202 9.92 -29.37 11.43
CA ALA A 202 11.35 -29.45 11.67
C ALA A 202 12.15 -28.48 10.78
N PRO A 203 13.09 -27.71 11.36
CA PRO A 203 13.94 -26.80 10.61
C PRO A 203 14.87 -27.60 9.69
N ASN A 204 14.88 -27.29 8.39
CA ASN A 204 15.67 -28.03 7.39
C ASN A 204 15.46 -29.56 7.41
N GLY A 205 14.32 -30.03 7.94
CA GLY A 205 14.05 -31.46 8.12
C GLY A 205 14.77 -32.13 9.30
N ASP A 206 15.49 -31.38 10.14
CA ASP A 206 16.19 -31.94 11.31
C ASP A 206 15.24 -32.12 12.49
N VAL A 207 14.48 -33.22 12.42
CA VAL A 207 13.50 -33.58 13.45
C VAL A 207 14.15 -33.96 14.78
N ALA A 208 15.37 -34.49 14.76
CA ALA A 208 16.10 -34.87 15.95
C ALA A 208 16.47 -33.64 16.80
N VAL A 209 16.87 -32.54 16.15
CA VAL A 209 17.13 -31.26 16.84
C VAL A 209 15.86 -30.71 17.48
N LEU A 210 14.74 -30.70 16.76
CA LEU A 210 13.45 -30.24 17.30
C LEU A 210 13.02 -31.09 18.51
N ARG A 211 13.07 -32.42 18.38
CA ARG A 211 12.75 -33.35 19.48
C ARG A 211 13.66 -33.11 20.69
N ARG A 212 14.96 -32.87 20.49
CA ARG A 212 15.89 -32.57 21.59
C ARG A 212 15.54 -31.26 22.28
N TYR A 213 15.22 -30.19 21.54
CA TYR A 213 14.78 -28.93 22.15
C TYR A 213 13.51 -29.10 22.98
N LEU A 214 12.53 -29.87 22.51
CA LEU A 214 11.30 -30.12 23.27
C LEU A 214 11.58 -30.83 24.61
N VAL A 215 12.53 -31.76 24.63
CA VAL A 215 12.98 -32.42 25.87
C VAL A 215 13.77 -31.48 26.76
N ASP A 216 14.73 -30.74 26.20
CA ASP A 216 15.59 -29.80 26.95
C ASP A 216 14.77 -28.68 27.60
N HIS A 217 13.66 -28.28 26.98
CA HIS A 217 12.72 -27.29 27.50
C HIS A 217 11.61 -27.88 28.39
N GLY A 218 11.63 -29.18 28.69
CA GLY A 218 10.66 -29.84 29.55
C GLY A 218 9.23 -29.86 29.00
N ILE A 219 9.08 -29.79 27.67
CA ILE A 219 7.78 -29.88 26.98
C ILE A 219 7.48 -31.35 26.64
N LEU A 220 8.51 -32.10 26.26
CA LEU A 220 8.48 -33.55 26.12
C LEU A 220 9.22 -34.21 27.27
N GLU A 221 8.60 -35.19 27.89
CA GLU A 221 9.25 -36.12 28.79
C GLU A 221 9.64 -37.38 28.03
N ARG A 222 10.76 -37.98 28.42
CA ARG A 222 11.29 -39.23 27.85
C ARG A 222 11.57 -40.21 28.98
N THR A 223 11.23 -41.48 28.78
CA THR A 223 11.59 -42.54 29.74
C THR A 223 13.10 -42.71 29.87
N ARG A 224 13.58 -43.27 30.99
CA ARG A 224 15.03 -43.51 31.19
C ARG A 224 15.64 -44.42 30.12
N SER A 225 14.89 -45.42 29.66
CA SER A 225 15.28 -46.28 28.53
C SER A 225 15.33 -45.50 27.22
N GLY A 226 14.50 -44.46 27.11
CA GLY A 226 14.44 -43.61 25.94
C GLY A 226 13.52 -44.06 24.84
N SER A 227 12.77 -45.11 25.11
CA SER A 227 11.88 -45.78 24.17
C SER A 227 10.55 -45.07 24.02
N GLU A 228 10.18 -44.21 24.96
CA GLU A 228 8.86 -43.60 25.02
C GLU A 228 8.96 -42.11 25.36
N TYR A 229 8.05 -41.36 24.76
CA TYR A 229 7.88 -39.93 24.93
C TYR A 229 6.43 -39.62 25.29
N THR A 230 6.25 -38.60 26.12
CA THR A 230 4.94 -38.03 26.42
C THR A 230 5.04 -36.53 26.58
N LEU A 231 3.95 -35.80 26.37
CA LEU A 231 3.91 -34.37 26.72
C LEU A 231 4.01 -34.24 28.24
N ALA A 232 4.87 -33.32 28.71
CA ALA A 232 4.99 -33.01 30.12
C ALA A 232 3.65 -32.53 30.67
N ARG A 233 3.33 -32.91 31.91
CA ARG A 233 2.11 -32.43 32.58
C ARG A 233 2.35 -30.98 33.04
N GLU A 234 1.45 -30.07 32.66
CA GLU A 234 1.44 -28.69 33.18
C GLU A 234 1.22 -28.63 34.69
#